data_AF-A0A917UIC4-F1
#
_entry.id   AF-A0A917UIC4-F1
#
_cell.length_a   1.000
_cell.length_b   1.000
_cell.length_c   1.000
_cell.angle_alpha   90.00
_cell.angle_beta   90.00
_cell.angle_gamma   90.00
#
_symmetry.space_group_name_H-M   'P 1'
#
loop_
_entity.id
_entity.type
_entity.pdbx_description
1 polymer ?
#
loop_
_entity_poly.entity_id
_entity_poly.type
_entity_poly.pdbx_seq_one_letter_code
_entity_poly.pdbx_strand_id
1 'polypeptide(L)' 'MNGFSDTRAMWLDLHVQNDPHPRRFDSLDTLRTYLRRVERLSPEAISELSQTGVVAPPLARLVYRVERPYQ' A
#
# COMPACT_ATOMS: atom_id res chain seq x y z
N MET A 1 6.92 24.61 22.08
CA MET A 1 5.57 24.93 21.60
C MET A 1 5.43 24.28 20.23
N ASN A 2 4.96 23.03 20.22
CA ASN A 2 3.60 22.63 19.87
C ASN A 2 3.46 22.39 18.36
N GLY A 3 3.59 21.12 18.02
CA GLY A 3 3.30 20.56 16.71
C GLY A 3 3.26 19.04 16.79
N PHE A 4 2.71 18.47 17.87
CA PHE A 4 2.21 17.09 17.80
C PHE A 4 1.04 17.16 16.83
N SER A 5 1.32 17.02 15.54
CA SER A 5 0.30 16.51 14.63
C SER A 5 -0.05 15.14 15.19
N ASP A 6 -1.09 15.11 16.01
CA ASP A 6 -1.88 13.94 16.35
C ASP A 6 -2.57 13.48 15.06
N THR A 7 -1.74 13.12 14.08
CA THR A 7 -2.15 12.34 12.93
C THR A 7 -2.28 10.97 13.55
N ARG A 8 -3.49 10.61 14.00
CA ARG A 8 -3.82 9.21 14.26
C ARG A 8 -3.21 8.43 13.10
N ALA A 9 -2.17 7.64 13.37
CA ALA A 9 -1.44 6.94 12.33
C ALA A 9 -2.46 6.02 11.64
N MET A 10 -2.97 6.47 10.49
CA MET A 10 -3.92 5.70 9.70
C MET A 10 -3.11 4.59 9.07
N TRP A 11 -3.21 3.40 9.67
CA TRP A 11 -2.62 2.19 9.12
C TRP A 11 -3.10 1.97 7.68
N LEU A 12 -2.23 1.40 6.86
CA LEU A 12 -2.53 0.93 5.51
C LEU A 12 -2.41 -0.59 5.50
N ASP A 13 -3.48 -1.27 5.11
CA ASP A 13 -3.49 -2.71 4.92
C ASP A 13 -3.28 -3.01 3.43
N LEU A 14 -2.17 -3.67 3.09
CA LEU A 14 -1.91 -4.22 1.76
C LEU A 14 -2.38 -5.67 1.70
N HIS A 15 -3.36 -5.91 0.84
CA HIS A 15 -3.84 -7.24 0.48
C HIS A 15 -3.18 -7.70 -0.82
N VAL A 16 -2.65 -8.93 -0.81
CA VAL A 16 -2.10 -9.59 -1.98
C VAL A 16 -3.02 -10.76 -2.34
N GLN A 17 -3.23 -11.01 -3.63
CA GLN A 17 -4.07 -12.10 -4.10
C GLN A 17 -3.73 -13.42 -3.40
N ASN A 18 -4.78 -14.10 -2.89
CA ASN A 18 -4.72 -15.36 -2.15
C ASN A 18 -3.94 -15.32 -0.82
N ASP A 19 -3.50 -14.15 -0.36
CA ASP A 19 -2.91 -13.97 0.96
C ASP A 19 -4.01 -13.56 1.96
N PRO A 20 -4.34 -14.41 2.96
CA PRO A 20 -5.36 -14.09 3.95
C PRO A 20 -4.90 -13.03 4.96
N HIS A 21 -3.61 -12.70 5.02
CA HIS A 21 -3.05 -11.81 6.02
C HIS A 21 -2.57 -10.49 5.40
N PRO A 22 -3.25 -9.36 5.67
CA PRO A 22 -2.79 -8.08 5.16
C PRO A 22 -1.46 -7.67 5.78
N ARG A 23 -0.60 -7.07 4.96
CA ARG A 23 0.63 -6.43 5.44
C ARG A 23 0.32 -5.00 5.85
N ARG A 24 0.72 -4.63 7.06
CA ARG A 24 0.45 -3.32 7.66
C ARG A 24 1.59 -2.35 7.44
N PHE A 25 1.24 -1.14 7.04
CA PHE A 25 2.17 -0.03 6.88
C PHE A 25 1.67 1.19 7.64
N ASP A 26 2.60 1.93 8.23
CA ASP A 26 2.37 3.17 8.97
C ASP A 26 2.28 4.39 8.04
N SER A 27 2.73 4.27 6.79
CA SER A 27 2.73 5.34 5.81
C SER A 27 2.73 4.84 4.36
N LEU A 28 2.36 5.73 3.43
CA LEU A 28 2.47 5.44 2.00
C LEU A 28 3.93 5.25 1.55
N ASP A 29 4.90 5.88 2.22
CA ASP A 29 6.31 5.78 1.85
C ASP A 29 6.89 4.39 2.16
N THR A 30 6.59 3.86 3.36
CA THR A 30 7.01 2.50 3.75
C THR A 30 6.35 1.44 2.88
N LEU A 31 5.06 1.61 2.54
CA LEU A 31 4.35 0.79 1.57
C LEU A 31 5.02 0.81 0.20
N ARG A 32 5.30 2.00 -0.37
CA ARG A 32 5.95 2.13 -1.69
C ARG A 32 7.34 1.50 -1.72
N THR A 33 8.10 1.67 -0.65
CA THR A 33 9.42 1.04 -0.52
C THR A 33 9.31 -0.48 -0.50
N TYR A 34 8.33 -1.04 0.22
CA TYR A 34 8.04 -2.47 0.24
C TYR A 34 7.64 -3.00 -1.14
N LEU A 35 6.68 -2.36 -1.81
CA LEU A 35 6.20 -2.79 -3.13
C LEU A 35 7.32 -2.80 -4.17
N ARG A 36 8.22 -1.82 -4.13
CA ARG A 36 9.37 -1.75 -5.03
C ARG A 36 10.45 -2.79 -4.71
N ARG A 37 10.79 -2.98 -3.43
CA ARG A 37 11.95 -3.80 -3.04
C ARG A 37 11.62 -5.28 -2.84
N VAL A 38 10.46 -5.56 -2.26
CA VAL A 38 10.02 -6.91 -1.89
C VAL A 38 9.17 -7.51 -3.00
N GLU A 39 8.05 -6.86 -3.35
CA GLU A 39 7.15 -7.35 -4.41
C GLU A 39 7.70 -7.09 -5.83
N ARG A 40 8.73 -6.24 -5.94
CA ARG A 40 9.39 -5.85 -7.21
C ARG A 40 8.40 -5.34 -8.26
N LEU A 41 7.36 -4.64 -7.82
CA LEU A 41 6.44 -3.97 -8.72
C LEU A 41 7.15 -2.84 -9.48
N SER A 42 6.73 -2.65 -10.73
CA SER A 42 7.25 -1.55 -11.55
C SER A 42 6.75 -0.20 -11.02
N PRO A 43 7.44 0.91 -11.33
CA PRO A 43 6.98 2.25 -10.96
C PRO A 43 5.55 2.54 -11.42
N GLU A 44 5.17 2.05 -12.60
CA GLU A 44 3.84 2.22 -13.19
C GLU A 44 2.78 1.49 -12.36
N ALA A 45 3.04 0.25 -11.94
CA ALA A 45 2.13 -0.51 -11.09
C ALA A 45 1.97 0.12 -9.69
N ILE A 46 3.05 0.68 -9.12
CA ILE A 46 3.01 1.39 -7.84
C ILE A 46 2.23 2.71 -7.98
N SER A 47 2.39 3.40 -9.11
CA SER A 47 1.62 4.61 -9.42
C SER A 47 0.13 4.29 -9.52
N GLU A 48 -0.23 3.26 -10.28
CA GLU A 48 -1.62 2.79 -10.41
C GLU A 48 -2.22 2.47 -9.04
N LEU A 49 -1.54 1.62 -8.24
CA LEU A 49 -2.00 1.26 -6.90
C LEU A 49 -2.16 2.48 -5.98
N SER A 50 -1.28 3.48 -6.10
CA SER A 50 -1.38 4.71 -5.30
C SER A 50 -2.56 5.59 -5.71
N GLN A 51 -2.99 5.54 -6.97
CA GLN A 51 -4.07 6.37 -7.51
C GLN A 51 -5.43 5.73 -7.34
N THR A 52 -5.54 4.42 -7.58
CA THR A 52 -6.81 3.69 -7.64
C THR A 52 -7.05 2.80 -6.42
N GLY A 53 -6.03 2.57 -5.59
CA GLY A 53 -6.10 1.67 -4.44
C GLY A 53 -6.04 0.19 -4.82
N VAL A 54 -5.96 -0.15 -6.11
CA VAL A 54 -5.84 -1.52 -6.61
C VAL A 54 -4.94 -1.58 -7.84
N VAL A 55 -4.12 -2.62 -7.97
CA VAL A 55 -3.42 -2.94 -9.23
C VAL A 55 -3.55 -4.43 -9.51
N ALA A 56 -3.69 -4.77 -10.78
CA ALA A 56 -3.94 -6.13 -11.26
C ALA A 56 -3.19 -6.38 -12.58
N PRO A 57 -3.22 -7.60 -13.13
CA PRO A 57 -2.77 -7.83 -14.50
C PRO A 57 -3.44 -6.87 -15.50
N PRO A 58 -2.70 -6.34 -16.50
CA PRO A 58 -1.34 -6.73 -16.88
C PRO A 58 -0.20 -5.99 -16.14
N LEU A 59 -0.49 -4.99 -15.31
CA LEU A 59 0.54 -4.16 -14.65
C LEU A 59 1.26 -4.88 -13.51
N ALA A 60 0.60 -5.85 -12.90
CA ALA A 60 1.18 -6.72 -11.88
C ALA A 60 0.83 -8.18 -12.16
N ARG A 61 1.66 -9.12 -11.67
CA ARG A 61 1.39 -10.56 -11.80
C ARG A 61 0.19 -11.03 -10.98
N LEU A 62 -0.04 -10.36 -9.84
CA LEU A 62 -1.10 -10.64 -8.89
C LEU A 62 -1.95 -9.38 -8.69
N VAL A 63 -3.11 -9.54 -8.07
CA VAL A 63 -3.91 -8.42 -7.59
C VAL A 63 -3.34 -7.92 -6.26
N TYR A 64 -3.14 -6.61 -6.15
CA TYR A 64 -2.77 -5.91 -4.92
C TYR A 64 -3.84 -4.87 -4.61
N ARG A 65 -4.26 -4.77 -3.36
CA ARG A 65 -5.22 -3.74 -2.91
C ARG A 65 -4.72 -3.08 -1.64
N VAL A 66 -4.90 -1.77 -1.53
CA VAL A 66 -4.60 -0.98 -0.34
C VAL A 66 -5.90 -0.51 0.29
N GLU A 67 -6.09 -0.82 1.56
CA GLU A 67 -7.25 -0.39 2.35
C GLU A 67 -6.81 0.48 3.53
N ARG A 68 -7.69 1.42 3.92
CA ARG A 68 -7.54 2.27 5.11
C ARG A 68 -8.59 1.81 6.13
N PRO A 69 -8.25 0.95 7.09
CA PRO A 69 -9.22 0.32 7.99
C PRO A 69 -9.93 1.28 8.95
N TYR A 70 -9.46 2.53 9.08
CA TYR A 70 -10.07 3.55 9.93
C TYR A 70 -10.22 4.84 9.13
N GLN A 71 -11.38 5.05 8.50
CA GLN A 71 -11.81 6.35 7.94
C GLN A 71 -12.99 6.90 8.72
#